data_AF-W4LG67-F1
#
_entry.id   AF-W4LG67-F1
#
_cell.length_a   1.000
_cell.length_b   1.000
_cell.length_c   1.000
_cell.angle_alpha   90.00
_cell.angle_beta   90.00
_cell.angle_gamma   90.00
#
_symmetry.space_group_name_H-M   'P 1'
#
loop_
_entity.id
_entity.type
_entity.pdbx_description
1 polymer ?
#
loop_
_entity_poly.entity_id
_entity_poly.type
_entity_poly.pdbx_seq_one_letter_code
_entity_poly.pdbx_strand_id
1 'polypeptide(L)'
;MLETAHRETDVSQLKVFTARRVRTMDAGRPTAEAIAIKDGRIVSVGTLDRMRPWLEREPYEIDDTFRDKVILPGFIDPHTHFRMPGRKHGPRRYGITSLTELDHGRPVP
;
A
#
# COMPACT_ATOMS: atom_id res chain seq x y z
N MET A 1 -25.46 2.92 -15.88
CA MET A 1 -25.58 1.77 -14.98
C MET A 1 -24.28 1.00 -14.98
N LEU A 2 -23.28 1.47 -14.23
CA LEU A 2 -22.10 0.72 -13.77
C LEU A 2 -21.56 1.51 -12.56
N GLU A 3 -22.13 1.24 -11.39
CA GLU A 3 -21.63 1.72 -10.11
C GLU A 3 -20.33 0.98 -9.82
N THR A 4 -19.19 1.65 -10.01
CA THR A 4 -17.91 1.22 -9.45
C THR A 4 -18.01 1.36 -7.93
N ALA A 5 -18.37 0.26 -7.28
CA ALA A 5 -18.34 0.12 -5.83
C ALA A 5 -16.88 0.23 -5.35
N HIS A 6 -16.46 1.44 -5.00
CA HIS A 6 -15.31 1.60 -4.12
C HIS A 6 -15.70 0.99 -2.78
N ARG A 7 -15.25 -0.24 -2.51
CA ARG A 7 -15.32 -0.83 -1.17
C ARG A 7 -14.64 0.15 -0.23
N GLU A 8 -15.42 0.76 0.64
CA GLU A 8 -14.91 1.50 1.78
C GLU A 8 -14.18 0.49 2.65
N THR A 9 -12.85 0.46 2.53
CA THR A 9 -12.01 -0.39 3.37
C THR A 9 -12.34 0.02 4.80
N ASP A 10 -12.93 -0.88 5.57
CA ASP A 10 -13.09 -0.66 7.01
C ASP A 10 -11.68 -0.45 7.56
N VAL A 11 -11.33 0.81 7.80
CA VAL A 11 -9.97 1.21 8.11
C VAL A 11 -9.55 0.64 9.47
N SER A 12 -10.50 0.20 10.30
CA SER A 12 -10.23 -0.39 11.61
C SER A 12 -9.76 -1.85 11.55
N GLN A 13 -10.12 -2.57 10.49
CA GLN A 13 -9.76 -3.97 10.31
C GLN A 13 -8.31 -4.12 9.81
N LEU A 14 -7.61 -5.15 10.30
CA LEU A 14 -6.27 -5.49 9.82
C LEU A 14 -6.36 -6.04 8.39
N LYS A 15 -5.71 -5.39 7.44
CA LYS A 15 -5.66 -5.82 6.04
C LYS A 15 -4.24 -6.12 5.61
N VAL A 16 -4.02 -7.28 5.00
CA VAL A 16 -2.70 -7.73 4.55
C VAL A 16 -2.69 -7.81 3.04
N PHE A 17 -1.86 -6.98 2.42
CA PHE A 17 -1.64 -6.98 0.98
C PHE A 17 -0.43 -7.85 0.64
N THR A 18 -0.61 -8.79 -0.27
CA THR A 18 0.49 -9.62 -0.79
C THR A 18 0.97 -9.08 -2.12
N ALA A 19 2.28 -9.10 -2.35
CA ALA A 19 2.89 -8.60 -3.57
C ALA A 19 4.11 -9.40 -4.01
N ARG A 20 4.43 -9.34 -5.30
CA ARG A 20 5.63 -10.01 -5.86
C ARG A 20 6.88 -9.49 -5.20
N ARG A 21 6.92 -8.18 -4.95
CA ARG A 21 8.01 -7.52 -4.23
C ARG A 21 7.58 -6.18 -3.70
N VAL A 22 7.82 -5.96 -2.43
CA VAL A 22 7.76 -4.66 -1.76
C VAL A 22 9.18 -4.15 -1.63
N ARG A 23 9.50 -2.98 -2.19
CA ARG A 23 10.77 -2.27 -1.93
C ARG A 23 10.54 -1.31 -0.77
N THR A 24 11.27 -1.48 0.32
CA THR A 24 11.06 -0.69 1.56
C THR A 24 11.93 0.57 1.61
N MET A 25 13.03 0.58 0.86
CA MET A 25 14.14 1.55 0.98
C MET A 25 14.85 1.55 2.35
N ASP A 26 14.57 0.56 3.21
CA ASP A 26 15.34 0.28 4.43
C ASP A 26 16.56 -0.59 4.09
N ALA A 27 17.76 -0.10 4.39
CA ALA A 27 19.01 -0.82 4.13
C ALA A 27 19.09 -2.17 4.88
N GLY A 28 18.50 -2.26 6.07
CA GLY A 28 18.49 -3.51 6.85
C GLY A 28 17.49 -4.54 6.31
N ARG A 29 16.45 -4.09 5.61
CA ARG A 29 15.36 -4.94 5.10
C ARG A 29 14.82 -4.41 3.77
N PRO A 30 15.61 -4.45 2.68
CA PRO A 30 15.31 -3.73 1.43
C PRO A 30 14.13 -4.31 0.63
N THR A 31 13.70 -5.53 0.96
CA THR A 31 12.61 -6.25 0.27
C THR A 31 11.65 -6.93 1.24
N ALA A 32 10.38 -7.01 0.85
CA ALA A 32 9.34 -7.80 1.51
C ALA A 32 8.33 -8.36 0.49
N GLU A 33 7.40 -9.20 0.96
CA GLU A 33 6.40 -9.91 0.15
C GLU A 33 4.96 -9.56 0.56
N ALA A 34 4.79 -9.00 1.76
CA ALA A 34 3.50 -8.59 2.29
C ALA A 34 3.60 -7.28 3.08
N ILE A 35 2.48 -6.56 3.15
CA ILE A 35 2.29 -5.34 3.94
C ILE A 35 1.00 -5.49 4.75
N ALA A 36 1.08 -5.32 6.06
CA ALA A 36 -0.08 -5.27 6.93
C ALA A 36 -0.44 -3.82 7.26
N ILE A 37 -1.71 -3.47 7.09
CA ILE A 37 -2.26 -2.13 7.30
C ILE A 37 -3.40 -2.22 8.33
N LYS A 38 -3.39 -1.29 9.28
CA LYS A 38 -4.47 -1.07 10.25
C LYS A 38 -4.60 0.42 10.50
N ASP A 39 -5.81 0.95 10.56
CA ASP A 39 -6.12 2.37 10.79
C ASP A 39 -5.42 3.31 9.81
N GLY A 40 -5.28 2.87 8.55
CA GLY A 40 -4.56 3.61 7.49
C GLY A 40 -3.04 3.73 7.72
N ARG A 41 -2.47 2.92 8.61
CA ARG A 41 -1.03 2.87 8.92
C ARG A 41 -0.46 1.49 8.63
N ILE A 42 0.79 1.46 8.18
CA ILE A 42 1.53 0.22 8.01
C ILE A 42 1.97 -0.26 9.40
N VAL A 43 1.46 -1.43 9.82
CA VAL A 43 1.79 -2.03 11.13
C VAL A 43 2.91 -3.06 11.02
N SER A 44 3.07 -3.69 9.85
CA SER A 44 4.15 -4.65 9.61
C SER A 44 4.45 -4.78 8.11
N VAL A 45 5.72 -5.05 7.79
CA VAL A 45 6.22 -5.30 6.43
C VAL A 45 7.18 -6.48 6.49
N GLY A 46 7.01 -7.47 5.61
CA GLY A 46 7.82 -8.69 5.63
C GLY A 46 7.21 -9.85 4.87
N THR A 47 7.42 -11.06 5.38
CA THR A 47 6.74 -12.28 4.93
C THR A 47 5.50 -12.52 5.78
N LEU A 48 4.56 -13.36 5.30
CA LEU A 48 3.38 -13.75 6.07
C LEU A 48 3.76 -14.39 7.42
N ASP A 49 4.82 -15.19 7.47
CA ASP A 49 5.32 -15.79 8.72
C ASP A 49 5.70 -14.77 9.78
N ARG A 50 6.37 -13.68 9.37
CA ARG A 50 6.73 -12.59 10.28
C ARG A 50 5.52 -11.78 10.75
N MET A 51 4.39 -11.90 10.06
CA MET A 51 3.14 -11.24 10.41
C MET A 51 2.25 -12.10 11.32
N ARG A 52 2.56 -13.39 11.53
CA ARG A 52 1.79 -14.29 12.41
C ARG A 52 1.37 -13.67 13.75
N PRO A 53 2.24 -12.96 14.49
CA PRO A 53 1.83 -12.35 15.77
C PRO A 53 0.69 -11.33 15.64
N TRP A 54 0.53 -10.70 14.48
CA TRP A 54 -0.59 -9.80 14.19
C TRP A 54 -1.82 -10.58 13.73
N LEU A 55 -1.62 -11.57 12.85
CA LEU A 55 -2.68 -12.42 12.30
C LEU A 55 -3.38 -13.28 13.37
N GLU A 56 -2.65 -13.70 14.40
CA GLU A 56 -3.18 -14.51 15.50
C GLU A 56 -3.95 -13.66 16.53
N ARG A 57 -3.72 -12.34 16.58
CA ARG A 57 -4.29 -11.44 17.60
C ARG A 57 -5.55 -10.71 17.16
N GLU A 58 -5.76 -10.58 15.86
CA GLU A 58 -6.78 -9.71 15.27
C GLU A 58 -7.44 -10.40 14.07
N PRO A 59 -8.76 -10.20 13.83
CA PRO A 59 -9.36 -10.60 12.57
C PRO A 59 -8.71 -9.84 11.41
N TYR A 60 -8.41 -10.56 10.33
CA TYR A 60 -7.70 -10.00 9.19
C TYR A 60 -8.28 -10.41 7.84
N GLU A 61 -8.05 -9.59 6.82
CA GLU A 61 -8.33 -9.88 5.42
C GLU A 61 -7.03 -9.91 4.63
N ILE A 62 -6.79 -10.98 3.84
CA ILE A 62 -5.70 -11.02 2.88
C ILE A 62 -6.22 -10.56 1.52
N ASP A 63 -5.53 -9.59 0.94
CA ASP A 63 -5.78 -9.04 -0.39
C ASP A 63 -4.60 -9.36 -1.30
N ASP A 64 -4.87 -10.08 -2.39
CA ASP A 64 -3.89 -10.52 -3.36
C ASP A 64 -3.90 -9.73 -4.67
N THR A 65 -4.56 -8.56 -4.69
CA THR A 65 -4.62 -7.65 -5.85
C THR A 65 -3.23 -7.32 -6.39
N PHE A 66 -2.21 -7.25 -5.52
CA PHE A 66 -0.85 -6.88 -5.89
C PHE A 66 0.10 -8.06 -6.07
N ARG A 67 -0.39 -9.31 -6.04
CA ARG A 67 0.44 -10.53 -6.01
C ARG A 67 1.54 -10.55 -7.09
N ASP A 68 1.26 -10.04 -8.27
CA ASP A 68 2.21 -10.02 -9.40
C ASP A 68 2.92 -8.67 -9.60
N LYS A 69 2.63 -7.69 -8.74
CA LYS A 69 3.10 -6.31 -8.84
C LYS A 69 4.27 -6.02 -7.90
N VAL A 70 5.04 -4.99 -8.26
CA VAL A 70 6.08 -4.44 -7.39
C VAL A 70 5.55 -3.17 -6.74
N ILE A 71 5.63 -3.16 -5.42
CA ILE A 71 5.23 -2.05 -4.55
C ILE A 71 6.47 -1.22 -4.18
N LEU A 72 6.35 0.10 -4.31
CA LEU A 72 7.34 1.08 -3.87
C LEU A 72 6.72 2.02 -2.82
N PRO A 73 7.54 2.61 -1.92
CA PRO A 73 7.11 3.79 -1.18
C PRO A 73 7.03 4.88 -2.22
N GLY A 74 5.86 5.43 -2.46
CA GLY A 74 5.75 6.37 -3.56
C GLY A 74 6.19 7.78 -3.19
N PHE A 75 6.02 8.63 -4.18
CA PHE A 75 6.90 9.77 -4.34
C PHE A 75 6.53 10.93 -3.42
N ILE A 76 7.55 11.47 -2.77
CA ILE A 76 7.48 12.71 -1.99
C ILE A 76 8.11 13.79 -2.87
N ASP A 77 7.32 14.79 -3.27
CA ASP A 77 7.82 16.01 -3.92
C ASP A 77 8.10 17.07 -2.85
N PRO A 78 9.37 17.38 -2.53
CA PRO A 78 9.72 18.38 -1.54
C PRO A 78 9.62 19.82 -2.07
N HIS A 79 9.40 20.02 -3.37
CA HIS A 79 9.50 21.34 -4.01
C HIS A 79 8.27 21.67 -4.86
N THR A 80 7.09 21.59 -4.24
CA THR A 80 5.86 22.09 -4.85
C THR A 80 5.63 23.57 -4.51
N HIS A 81 5.74 24.45 -5.50
CA HIS A 81 5.25 25.83 -5.38
C HIS A 81 3.72 25.87 -5.56
N PHE A 82 2.98 25.92 -4.45
CA PHE A 82 1.50 25.90 -4.44
C PHE A 82 0.90 27.24 -4.90
N ARG A 83 0.95 27.54 -6.20
CA ARG A 83 0.33 28.75 -6.76
C ARG A 83 -1.14 28.49 -7.13
N MET A 84 -2.03 28.83 -6.20
CA MET A 84 -3.51 28.92 -6.21
C MET A 84 -4.23 27.91 -5.31
N PRO A 85 -5.01 28.34 -4.30
CA PRO A 85 -5.95 27.48 -3.59
C PRO A 85 -7.28 27.44 -4.37
N GLY A 86 -7.29 26.74 -5.50
CA GLY A 86 -8.48 26.57 -6.35
C GLY A 86 -9.34 25.39 -5.90
N ARG A 87 -10.40 25.68 -5.13
CA ARG A 87 -11.53 24.81 -4.72
C ARG A 87 -11.15 23.56 -3.89
N LYS A 88 -11.63 23.55 -2.65
CA LYS A 88 -11.59 22.40 -1.73
C LYS A 88 -12.46 21.26 -2.28
N HIS A 89 -11.91 20.42 -3.15
CA HIS A 89 -12.29 19.01 -3.19
C HIS A 89 -11.36 18.33 -2.20
N GLY A 90 -11.90 17.90 -1.05
CA GLY A 90 -11.11 17.29 0.01
C GLY A 90 -10.27 16.14 -0.56
N PRO A 91 -8.99 16.01 -0.17
CA PRO A 91 -8.21 14.86 -0.62
C PRO A 91 -8.93 13.63 -0.09
N ARG A 92 -9.36 12.75 -0.99
CA ARG A 92 -9.69 11.37 -0.59
C ARG A 92 -8.42 10.83 0.05
N ARG A 93 -8.39 10.81 1.38
CA ARG A 93 -7.33 10.17 2.17
C ARG A 93 -7.52 8.67 2.00
N TYR A 94 -7.10 8.12 0.87
CA TYR A 94 -6.72 6.72 0.85
C TYR A 94 -5.42 6.66 1.65
N GLY A 95 -5.49 6.07 2.85
CA GLY A 95 -4.35 5.87 3.74
C GLY A 95 -3.34 4.90 3.14
N ILE A 96 -2.59 5.39 2.17
CA ILE A 96 -1.41 4.82 1.53
C ILE A 96 -0.59 6.05 1.14
N THR A 97 0.47 6.41 1.88
CA THR A 97 1.20 7.67 1.59
C THR A 97 1.97 7.66 0.28
N SER A 98 2.03 6.52 -0.41
CA SER A 98 1.99 6.34 -1.87
C SER A 98 2.40 4.90 -2.19
N LEU A 99 1.71 4.21 -3.10
CA LEU A 99 2.16 2.96 -3.71
C LEU A 99 2.32 3.24 -5.21
N THR A 100 3.53 3.15 -5.74
CA THR A 100 3.69 3.09 -7.19
C THR A 100 3.79 1.62 -7.59
N GLU A 101 2.79 1.14 -8.31
CA GLU A 101 2.82 -0.18 -8.94
C GLU A 101 3.73 -0.12 -10.17
N LEU A 102 4.78 -0.94 -10.19
CA LEU A 102 5.57 -1.13 -11.41
C LEU A 102 5.18 -2.44 -12.10
N ASP A 103 4.59 -2.32 -13.28
CA ASP A 103 4.31 -3.43 -14.17
C ASP A 103 5.57 -3.79 -14.98
N HIS A 104 6.21 -4.92 -14.64
CA HIS A 104 7.38 -5.42 -15.40
C HIS A 104 6.93 -6.34 -16.53
N GLY A 105 6.12 -5.81 -17.45
CA GLY A 105 5.57 -6.55 -18.59
C GLY A 105 6.41 -6.53 -19.87
N ARG A 106 7.61 -5.92 -19.89
CA ARG A 106 8.49 -5.97 -21.08
C ARG A 106 9.96 -6.15 -20.68
N PRO A 107 10.69 -7.09 -21.31
CA PRO A 107 12.14 -7.11 -21.23
C PRO A 107 12.68 -5.82 -21.88
N VAL A 108 13.57 -5.13 -21.17
CA VAL A 108 14.37 -4.03 -21.72
C VAL A 108 15.49 -4.63 -22.58
N PRO A 109 15.76 -4.07 -23.79
CA PRO A 109 16.75 -4.60 -24.72
C PRO A 109 18.20 -4.47 -24.22
#